data_AF-A0A520STH4-F1
#
_entry.id   AF-A0A520STH4-F1
#
_cell.length_a   1.000
_cell.length_b   1.000
_cell.length_c   1.000
_cell.angle_alpha   90.00
_cell.angle_beta   90.00
_cell.angle_gamma   90.00
#
_symmetry.space_group_name_H-M   'P 1'
#
loop_
_entity.id
_entity.type
_entity.pdbx_description
1 polymer ?
#
loop_
_entity_poly.entity_id
_entity_poly.type
_entity_poly.pdbx_seq_one_letter_code
_entity_poly.pdbx_strand_id
1 'polypeptide(L)'
;MIGVLFATEMEAAPLRERELPEGVVIRVAEEMGLEAARVAAEELVEAGVTSIINAGVCAALHSRVERGAVYRISTVITEELKAAVNVGVGLGLKRLVSVEEPLYQPERKRELARQYDLVDMEGYAVARVCESHEIPCVLLKGVTDFGDAQAKEDIQKHIGPVSETVAEAVLYAIEGIHKRAEKQAVTSAEKDVEVGNVAAGGWRLLHRFTKVEHLIFSLPLLFAGAWIGAGGWPTWSKLGLIALAGLGARTFGMALNRIFDRKIDAANPRTANRELATGALSVGQGVGVALVGLILYVVACAGLGPLILKLSLFPLIPLTVYSLLKRFTPLCHYGIGVALGFAPLGASVAVSEAVEISPVLVLLCLFTFLWMSGFDIIYALMDRVFDRSYGVKSLPAALGERGALGVAAVTHLLAFAVLVLLWMGTSGPLSLIALLVSAVAFGLAYVPSIPVAVRFFPISAVAGIAGALVILLGGVG
;
A
#
# COMPACT_ATOMS: atom_id res chain seq x y z
N MET A 1 -15.93 -3.38 23.29
CA MET A 1 -16.45 -2.10 23.84
C MET A 1 -15.70 -0.95 23.19
N ILE A 2 -16.38 0.11 22.77
CA ILE A 2 -15.77 1.31 22.18
C ILE A 2 -15.75 2.41 23.23
N GLY A 3 -14.57 2.97 23.53
CA GLY A 3 -14.43 4.16 24.34
C GLY A 3 -14.56 5.43 23.50
N VAL A 4 -15.35 6.41 23.94
CA VAL A 4 -15.38 7.75 23.35
C VAL A 4 -14.88 8.74 24.41
N LEU A 5 -13.78 9.43 24.10
CA LEU A 5 -13.12 10.36 25.01
C LEU A 5 -13.29 11.80 24.52
N PHE A 6 -13.89 12.65 25.37
CA PHE A 6 -14.01 14.09 25.19
C PHE A 6 -13.15 14.86 26.19
N ALA A 7 -12.75 16.08 25.83
CA ALA A 7 -11.98 16.94 26.72
C ALA A 7 -12.87 17.62 27.77
N THR A 8 -14.11 17.93 27.42
CA THR A 8 -15.04 18.63 28.32
C THR A 8 -16.47 18.09 28.26
N GLU A 9 -17.25 18.37 29.30
CA GLU A 9 -18.66 18.00 29.37
C GLU A 9 -19.52 18.69 28.30
N MET A 10 -19.15 19.91 27.90
CA MET A 10 -19.86 20.62 26.83
C MET A 10 -19.72 19.93 25.48
N GLU A 11 -18.57 19.33 25.20
CA GLU A 11 -18.35 18.55 23.97
C GLU A 11 -19.11 17.22 24.00
N ALA A 12 -19.20 16.59 25.17
CA ALA A 12 -19.81 15.29 25.36
C ALA A 12 -21.35 15.34 25.43
N ALA A 13 -21.92 16.47 25.89
CA ALA A 13 -23.35 16.61 26.15
C ALA A 13 -24.24 16.19 24.95
N PRO A 14 -23.99 16.66 23.71
CA PRO A 14 -24.81 16.26 22.56
C PRO A 14 -24.80 14.76 22.26
N LEU A 15 -23.70 14.06 22.57
CA LEU A 15 -23.63 12.61 22.36
C LEU A 15 -24.31 11.85 23.51
N ARG A 16 -24.24 12.35 24.76
CA ARG A 16 -24.89 11.73 25.93
C ARG A 16 -26.40 11.81 25.89
N GLU A 17 -26.95 12.85 25.27
CA GLU A 17 -28.40 13.01 25.08
C GLU A 17 -28.98 12.06 24.02
N ARG A 18 -28.12 11.39 23.24
CA ARG A 18 -28.51 10.45 22.19
C ARG A 18 -28.52 9.02 22.69
N GLU A 19 -29.34 8.19 22.06
CA GLU A 19 -29.34 6.75 22.29
C GLU A 19 -28.07 6.13 21.69
N LEU A 20 -27.24 5.52 22.53
CA LEU A 20 -25.96 4.94 22.12
C LEU A 20 -26.09 3.44 21.84
N PRO A 21 -25.38 2.93 20.81
CA PRO A 21 -25.25 1.49 20.61
C PRO A 21 -24.67 0.77 21.84
N GLU A 22 -25.05 -0.49 22.04
CA GLU A 22 -24.51 -1.30 23.13
C GLU A 22 -22.97 -1.39 23.08
N GLY A 23 -22.35 -1.38 24.26
CA GLY A 23 -20.90 -1.50 24.39
C GLY A 23 -20.10 -0.23 24.10
N VAL A 24 -20.75 0.94 24.04
CA VAL A 24 -20.11 2.26 23.98
C VAL A 24 -19.98 2.86 25.39
N VAL A 25 -18.79 3.34 25.74
CA VAL A 25 -18.51 4.01 27.02
C VAL A 25 -18.00 5.41 26.75
N ILE A 26 -18.66 6.43 27.30
CA ILE A 26 -18.21 7.82 27.21
C ILE A 26 -17.36 8.15 28.43
N ARG A 27 -16.17 8.71 28.20
CA ARG A 27 -15.31 9.29 29.22
C ARG A 27 -15.06 10.76 28.89
N VAL A 28 -15.05 11.59 29.92
CA VAL A 28 -14.69 13.01 29.83
C VAL A 28 -13.48 13.21 30.72
N ALA A 29 -12.45 13.89 30.23
CA ALA A 29 -11.28 14.23 31.03
C ALA A 29 -11.68 15.15 32.20
N GLU A 30 -11.00 15.03 33.33
CA GLU A 30 -11.31 15.86 34.52
C GLU A 30 -11.02 17.35 34.28
N GLU A 31 -10.02 17.64 33.44
CA GLU A 31 -9.65 18.98 33.00
C GLU A 31 -9.12 18.94 31.55
N MET A 32 -8.90 20.12 30.95
CA MET A 32 -8.30 20.23 29.62
C MET A 32 -6.78 20.06 29.69
N GLY A 33 -6.20 19.48 28.64
CA GLY A 33 -4.76 19.32 28.50
C GLY A 33 -4.29 17.87 28.41
N LEU A 34 -2.98 17.73 28.15
CA LEU A 34 -2.38 16.44 27.80
C LEU A 34 -2.47 15.42 28.93
N GLU A 35 -2.21 15.81 30.18
CA GLU A 35 -2.14 14.86 31.29
C GLU A 35 -3.52 14.31 31.66
N ALA A 36 -4.53 15.16 31.77
CA ALA A 36 -5.90 14.73 32.03
C ALA A 36 -6.45 13.84 30.89
N ALA A 37 -6.11 14.18 29.64
CA ALA A 37 -6.46 13.35 28.49
C ALA A 37 -5.74 11.98 28.50
N ARG A 38 -4.48 11.93 28.96
CA ARG A 38 -3.72 10.68 29.15
C ARG A 38 -4.40 9.79 30.19
N VAL A 39 -4.69 10.33 31.38
CA VAL A 39 -5.34 9.60 32.47
C VAL A 39 -6.71 9.06 32.03
N ALA A 40 -7.55 9.90 31.43
CA ALA A 40 -8.86 9.47 30.93
C ALA A 40 -8.76 8.38 29.84
N ALA A 41 -7.72 8.41 29.01
CA ALA A 41 -7.47 7.36 28.03
C ALA A 41 -7.02 6.05 28.70
N GLU A 42 -6.16 6.11 29.71
CA GLU A 42 -5.72 4.95 30.49
C GLU A 42 -6.89 4.29 31.23
N GLU A 43 -7.81 5.07 31.82
CA GLU A 43 -9.02 4.53 32.43
C GLU A 43 -9.90 3.76 31.44
N LEU A 44 -9.98 4.22 30.19
CA LEU A 44 -10.71 3.51 29.13
C LEU A 44 -10.00 2.19 28.77
N VAL A 45 -8.66 2.19 28.71
CA VAL A 45 -7.86 0.98 28.50
C VAL A 45 -8.12 -0.03 29.62
N GLU A 46 -8.08 0.41 30.88
CA GLU A 46 -8.33 -0.42 32.06
C GLU A 46 -9.76 -0.96 32.09
N ALA A 47 -10.73 -0.19 31.59
CA ALA A 47 -12.11 -0.64 31.40
C ALA A 47 -12.29 -1.68 30.28
N GLY A 48 -11.21 -2.06 29.57
CA GLY A 48 -11.22 -3.12 28.58
C GLY A 48 -11.82 -2.70 27.24
N VAL A 49 -11.72 -1.42 26.86
CA VAL A 49 -12.14 -1.00 25.52
C VAL A 49 -11.23 -1.59 24.44
N THR A 50 -11.82 -1.91 23.30
CA THR A 50 -11.13 -2.51 22.15
C THR A 50 -10.80 -1.48 21.07
N SER A 51 -11.30 -0.24 21.21
CA SER A 51 -11.03 0.90 20.33
C SER A 51 -11.38 2.19 21.08
N ILE A 52 -10.65 3.27 20.79
CA ILE A 52 -10.91 4.59 21.37
C ILE A 52 -11.17 5.61 20.25
N ILE A 53 -12.24 6.38 20.41
CA ILE A 53 -12.53 7.57 19.60
C ILE A 53 -12.26 8.78 20.47
N ASN A 54 -11.23 9.57 20.15
CA ASN A 54 -11.07 10.89 20.74
C ASN A 54 -11.85 11.90 19.89
N ALA A 55 -12.86 12.52 20.50
CA ALA A 55 -13.75 13.47 19.86
C ALA A 55 -13.73 14.78 20.65
N GLY A 56 -13.83 15.91 19.96
CA GLY A 56 -13.86 17.21 20.61
C GLY A 56 -13.69 18.35 19.64
N VAL A 57 -13.57 19.57 20.17
CA VAL A 57 -13.33 20.76 19.36
C VAL A 57 -11.84 21.07 19.21
N CYS A 58 -11.50 21.89 18.23
CA CYS A 58 -10.14 22.31 17.91
C CYS A 58 -10.15 23.65 17.19
N ALA A 59 -8.97 24.25 17.08
CA ALA A 59 -8.78 25.45 16.28
C ALA A 59 -8.15 25.13 14.92
N ALA A 60 -8.53 25.89 13.90
CA ALA A 60 -7.93 25.84 12.57
C ALA A 60 -6.72 26.76 12.46
N LEU A 61 -5.61 26.25 11.94
CA LEU A 61 -4.37 27.02 11.78
C LEU A 61 -4.36 27.89 10.51
N HIS A 62 -5.27 27.63 9.56
CA HIS A 62 -5.37 28.39 8.31
C HIS A 62 -6.77 28.36 7.68
N SER A 63 -7.04 29.31 6.78
CA SER A 63 -8.36 29.54 6.15
C SER A 63 -8.85 28.44 5.18
N ARG A 64 -8.02 27.45 4.84
CA ARG A 64 -8.44 26.29 4.03
C ARG A 64 -9.23 25.23 4.83
N VAL A 65 -9.39 25.46 6.13
CA VAL A 65 -10.18 24.64 7.04
C VAL A 65 -11.43 25.43 7.38
N GLU A 66 -12.58 24.79 7.29
CA GLU A 66 -13.88 25.42 7.49
C GLU A 66 -14.30 25.33 8.96
N ARG A 67 -14.76 26.44 9.54
CA ARG A 67 -15.37 26.47 10.88
C ARG A 67 -16.70 25.72 10.83
N GLY A 68 -17.02 24.93 11.85
CA GLY A 68 -18.21 24.08 11.86
C GLY A 68 -17.98 22.68 11.30
N ALA A 69 -16.97 22.51 10.43
CA ALA A 69 -16.66 21.20 9.87
C ALA A 69 -15.93 20.31 10.89
N VAL A 70 -16.17 19.00 10.77
CA VAL A 70 -15.49 17.96 11.55
C VAL A 70 -14.51 17.23 10.65
N TYR A 71 -13.26 17.14 11.09
CA TYR A 71 -12.20 16.47 10.36
C TYR A 71 -11.70 15.26 11.12
N ARG A 72 -11.40 14.20 10.35
CA ARG A 72 -10.65 13.06 10.86
C ARG A 72 -9.15 13.30 10.72
N ILE A 73 -8.39 12.90 11.73
CA ILE A 73 -6.95 13.14 11.79
C ILE A 73 -6.16 11.98 11.19
N SER A 74 -5.09 12.31 10.48
CA SER A 74 -4.12 11.35 9.92
C SER A 74 -2.96 11.12 10.88
N THR A 75 -2.40 12.21 11.36
CA THR A 75 -1.22 12.24 12.20
C THR A 75 -1.38 13.33 13.26
N VAL A 76 -0.99 13.03 14.48
CA VAL A 76 -0.94 13.99 15.59
C VAL A 76 0.46 14.04 16.20
N ILE A 77 0.88 15.22 16.64
CA ILE A 77 2.19 15.48 17.26
C ILE A 77 2.04 16.51 18.38
N THR A 78 3.01 16.60 19.28
CA THR A 78 3.15 17.67 20.28
C THR A 78 4.27 18.62 19.87
N GLU A 79 4.22 19.89 20.30
CA GLU A 79 5.30 20.85 20.07
C GLU A 79 6.66 20.41 20.64
N GLU A 80 6.65 19.66 21.75
CA GLU A 80 7.86 19.30 22.48
C GLU A 80 8.53 18.03 21.94
N LEU A 81 7.71 17.04 21.52
CA LEU A 81 8.20 15.74 21.05
C LEU A 81 8.08 15.63 19.53
N LYS A 82 9.22 15.40 18.87
CA LYS A 82 9.28 15.18 17.40
C LYS A 82 8.71 13.83 16.93
N ALA A 83 8.09 13.05 17.82
CA ALA A 83 7.54 11.74 17.52
C ALA A 83 6.04 11.84 17.23
N ALA A 84 5.69 11.82 15.94
CA ALA A 84 4.32 11.86 15.47
C ALA A 84 3.63 10.49 15.59
N VAL A 85 2.36 10.47 15.98
CA VAL A 85 1.50 9.27 16.04
C VAL A 85 0.58 9.26 14.82
N ASN A 86 0.57 8.15 14.08
CA ASN A 86 -0.31 7.99 12.93
C ASN A 86 -1.62 7.30 13.36
N VAL A 87 -2.72 8.04 13.26
CA VAL A 87 -4.07 7.60 13.72
C VAL A 87 -5.04 7.37 12.54
N GLY A 88 -4.61 7.64 11.31
CA GLY A 88 -5.43 7.38 10.13
C GLY A 88 -4.67 7.47 8.81
N VAL A 89 -5.19 6.78 7.78
CA VAL A 89 -4.68 6.83 6.40
C VAL A 89 -5.87 7.04 5.46
N GLY A 90 -5.83 8.07 4.62
CA GLY A 90 -6.94 8.40 3.72
C GLY A 90 -6.83 9.81 3.12
N LEU A 91 -7.58 10.05 2.03
CA LEU A 91 -7.73 11.38 1.43
C LEU A 91 -8.62 12.26 2.31
N GLY A 92 -8.31 13.55 2.42
CA GLY A 92 -9.08 14.52 3.20
C GLY A 92 -8.79 14.56 4.71
N LEU A 93 -7.93 13.66 5.21
CA LEU A 93 -7.48 13.69 6.60
C LEU A 93 -6.58 14.89 6.89
N LYS A 94 -6.65 15.41 8.11
CA LYS A 94 -5.89 16.59 8.56
C LYS A 94 -4.72 16.20 9.46
N ARG A 95 -3.70 17.06 9.54
CA ARG A 95 -2.59 16.94 10.50
C ARG A 95 -2.88 17.83 11.70
N LEU A 96 -2.79 17.24 12.89
CA LEU A 96 -3.07 17.89 14.16
C LEU A 96 -1.77 18.11 14.93
N VAL A 97 -1.67 19.24 15.62
CA VAL A 97 -0.67 19.45 16.67
C VAL A 97 -1.39 19.68 17.99
N SER A 98 -0.95 19.02 19.06
CA SER A 98 -1.43 19.27 20.41
C SER A 98 -0.45 20.18 21.15
N VAL A 99 -0.97 21.19 21.83
CA VAL A 99 -0.18 22.22 22.53
C VAL A 99 -0.53 22.22 24.01
N GLU A 100 0.43 22.61 24.86
CA GLU A 100 0.20 22.67 26.32
C GLU A 100 -0.57 23.93 26.74
N GLU A 101 -0.42 25.00 25.98
CA GLU A 101 -1.08 26.28 26.24
C GLU A 101 -1.92 26.70 25.04
N PRO A 102 -3.12 27.27 25.25
CA PRO A 102 -3.97 27.75 24.17
C PRO A 102 -3.26 28.73 23.24
N LEU A 103 -3.53 28.59 21.94
CA LEU A 103 -2.88 29.37 20.90
C LEU A 103 -3.59 30.73 20.69
N TYR A 104 -2.99 31.82 21.18
CA TYR A 104 -3.48 33.19 20.94
C TYR A 104 -2.50 34.08 20.18
N GLN A 105 -1.24 33.67 20.08
CA GLN A 105 -0.17 34.48 19.51
C GLN A 105 -0.09 34.30 17.98
N PRO A 106 -0.23 35.37 17.18
CA PRO A 106 -0.23 35.27 15.72
C PRO A 106 1.04 34.67 15.12
N GLU A 107 2.21 34.91 15.74
CA GLU A 107 3.49 34.38 15.26
C GLU A 107 3.58 32.86 15.44
N ARG A 108 3.27 32.36 16.65
CA ARG A 108 3.21 30.92 16.96
C ARG A 108 2.22 30.20 16.05
N LYS A 109 1.05 30.80 15.79
CA LYS A 109 0.06 30.25 14.83
C LYS A 109 0.64 30.13 13.42
N ARG A 110 1.32 31.17 12.92
CA ARG A 110 1.93 31.15 11.58
C ARG A 110 3.00 30.08 11.45
N GLU A 111 3.75 29.81 12.51
CA GLU A 111 4.76 28.75 12.51
C GLU A 111 4.11 27.36 12.39
N LEU A 112 3.13 27.06 13.25
CA LEU A 112 2.40 25.79 13.23
C LEU A 112 1.66 25.58 11.91
N ALA A 113 1.05 26.62 11.34
CA ALA A 113 0.29 26.58 10.08
C ALA A 113 1.14 26.16 8.86
N ARG A 114 2.47 26.22 8.94
CA ARG A 114 3.36 25.73 7.87
C ARG A 114 3.33 24.20 7.75
N GLN A 115 3.05 23.51 8.85
CA GLN A 115 3.19 22.06 8.94
C GLN A 115 1.90 21.35 9.37
N TYR A 116 0.96 22.05 10.01
CA TYR A 116 -0.25 21.45 10.57
C TYR A 116 -1.49 22.20 10.10
N ASP A 117 -2.62 21.50 10.10
CA ASP A 117 -3.91 22.06 9.67
C ASP A 117 -4.75 22.51 10.87
N LEU A 118 -4.65 21.77 11.98
CA LEU A 118 -5.47 21.92 13.18
C LEU A 118 -4.60 21.93 14.44
N VAL A 119 -5.10 22.54 15.52
CA VAL A 119 -4.48 22.53 16.84
C VAL A 119 -5.51 22.22 17.94
N ASP A 120 -5.13 21.35 18.88
CA ASP A 120 -5.90 21.04 20.09
C ASP A 120 -4.96 20.92 21.31
N MET A 121 -5.45 20.39 22.45
CA MET A 121 -4.61 20.22 23.65
C MET A 121 -4.53 18.76 24.13
N GLU A 122 -5.32 17.85 23.55
CA GLU A 122 -5.53 16.49 24.09
C GLU A 122 -5.14 15.38 23.11
N GLY A 123 -5.32 15.61 21.80
CA GLY A 123 -5.30 14.54 20.79
C GLY A 123 -4.02 13.71 20.78
N TYR A 124 -2.87 14.34 21.03
CA TYR A 124 -1.59 13.65 21.12
C TYR A 124 -1.54 12.65 22.28
N ALA A 125 -1.95 13.06 23.49
CA ALA A 125 -1.88 12.22 24.68
C ALA A 125 -2.73 10.96 24.52
N VAL A 126 -3.97 11.12 24.02
CA VAL A 126 -4.85 9.98 23.76
C VAL A 126 -4.26 9.05 22.70
N ALA A 127 -3.76 9.62 21.60
CA ALA A 127 -3.14 8.83 20.53
C ALA A 127 -1.90 8.05 21.02
N ARG A 128 -1.09 8.63 21.91
CA ARG A 128 0.07 7.96 22.51
C ARG A 128 -0.32 6.77 23.39
N VAL A 129 -1.33 6.93 24.25
CA VAL A 129 -1.85 5.83 25.08
C VAL A 129 -2.39 4.71 24.18
N CYS A 130 -3.15 5.06 23.14
CA CYS A 130 -3.66 4.07 22.21
C CYS A 130 -2.52 3.33 21.48
N GLU A 131 -1.48 4.04 21.03
CA GLU A 131 -0.32 3.43 20.38
C GLU A 131 0.45 2.50 21.32
N SER A 132 0.67 2.89 22.59
CA SER A 132 1.40 2.06 23.55
C SER A 132 0.66 0.79 23.97
N HIS A 133 -0.67 0.80 23.89
CA HIS A 133 -1.52 -0.35 24.20
C HIS A 133 -2.03 -1.10 22.96
N GLU A 134 -1.56 -0.73 21.77
CA GLU A 134 -1.98 -1.31 20.48
C GLU A 134 -3.50 -1.24 20.23
N ILE A 135 -4.16 -0.22 20.78
CA ILE A 135 -5.60 0.00 20.63
C ILE A 135 -5.86 0.89 19.41
N PRO A 136 -6.76 0.51 18.49
CA PRO A 136 -7.17 1.36 17.40
C PRO A 136 -7.72 2.71 17.89
N CYS A 137 -7.15 3.79 17.37
CA CYS A 137 -7.53 5.16 17.72
C CYS A 137 -8.14 5.89 16.54
N VAL A 138 -9.24 6.62 16.78
CA VAL A 138 -9.84 7.55 15.80
C VAL A 138 -9.93 8.92 16.44
N LEU A 139 -9.31 9.93 15.82
CA LEU A 139 -9.45 11.32 16.25
C LEU A 139 -10.42 12.05 15.31
N LEU A 140 -11.47 12.63 15.89
CA LEU A 140 -12.47 13.46 15.22
C LEU A 140 -12.46 14.85 15.87
N LYS A 141 -12.17 15.89 15.09
CA LYS A 141 -11.99 17.24 15.60
C LYS A 141 -12.88 18.23 14.85
N GLY A 142 -13.80 18.86 15.58
CA GLY A 142 -14.68 19.91 15.09
C GLY A 142 -14.03 21.28 15.21
N VAL A 143 -14.17 22.14 14.21
CA VAL A 143 -13.48 23.43 14.19
C VAL A 143 -14.34 24.54 14.79
N THR A 144 -13.96 25.06 15.95
CA THR A 144 -14.67 26.15 16.64
C THR A 144 -14.11 27.53 16.32
N ASP A 145 -12.79 27.64 16.22
CA ASP A 145 -12.08 28.90 16.15
C ASP A 145 -10.82 28.78 15.27
N PHE A 146 -10.04 29.87 15.21
CA PHE A 146 -8.82 29.92 14.41
C PHE A 146 -7.56 30.20 15.25
N GLY A 147 -7.55 30.02 16.57
CA GLY A 147 -6.35 30.21 17.39
C GLY A 147 -5.81 31.64 17.34
N ASP A 148 -6.70 32.62 17.42
CA ASP A 148 -6.38 34.04 17.46
C ASP A 148 -7.02 34.72 18.69
N ALA A 149 -6.91 36.05 18.78
CA ALA A 149 -7.41 36.79 19.93
C ALA A 149 -8.93 36.64 20.17
N GLN A 150 -9.71 36.26 19.14
CA GLN A 150 -11.16 36.05 19.25
C GLN A 150 -11.52 34.61 19.63
N ALA A 151 -10.54 33.71 19.73
CA ALA A 151 -10.78 32.28 19.95
C ALA A 151 -11.70 31.98 21.14
N LYS A 152 -11.56 32.72 22.26
CA LYS A 152 -12.41 32.53 23.44
C LYS A 152 -13.89 32.81 23.16
N GLU A 153 -14.18 33.89 22.43
CA GLU A 153 -15.56 34.27 22.06
C GLU A 153 -16.12 33.31 21.00
N ASP A 154 -15.28 32.94 20.03
CA ASP A 154 -15.64 31.97 18.99
C ASP A 154 -15.96 30.59 19.57
N ILE A 155 -15.17 30.08 20.52
CA ILE A 155 -15.45 28.82 21.21
C ILE A 155 -16.80 28.90 21.91
N GLN A 156 -17.04 29.95 22.73
CA GLN A 156 -18.32 30.10 23.45
C GLN A 156 -19.53 30.12 22.51
N LYS A 157 -19.39 30.75 21.35
CA LYS A 157 -20.47 30.87 20.37
C LYS A 157 -20.71 29.59 19.57
N HIS A 158 -19.68 28.82 19.27
CA HIS A 158 -19.75 27.72 18.30
C HIS A 158 -19.63 26.32 18.92
N ILE A 159 -19.19 26.18 20.18
CA ILE A 159 -18.96 24.86 20.80
C ILE A 159 -20.21 23.98 20.77
N GLY A 160 -21.40 24.51 21.04
CA GLY A 160 -22.66 23.75 20.99
C GLY A 160 -22.95 23.17 19.60
N PRO A 161 -23.15 24.02 18.56
CA PRO A 161 -23.41 23.56 17.20
C PRO A 161 -22.31 22.66 16.61
N VAL A 162 -21.04 22.92 16.93
CA VAL A 162 -19.92 22.08 16.49
C VAL A 162 -19.96 20.73 17.18
N SER A 163 -20.25 20.68 18.48
CA SER A 163 -20.31 19.43 19.26
C SER A 163 -21.46 18.53 18.81
N GLU A 164 -22.58 19.09 18.34
CA GLU A 164 -23.63 18.33 17.65
C GLU A 164 -23.11 17.61 16.40
N THR A 165 -22.35 18.35 15.58
CA THR A 165 -21.75 17.80 14.36
C THR A 165 -20.70 16.73 14.68
N VAL A 166 -19.93 16.94 15.76
CA VAL A 166 -18.97 15.95 16.28
C VAL A 166 -19.69 14.70 16.76
N ALA A 167 -20.81 14.82 17.49
CA ALA A 167 -21.59 13.69 17.96
C ALA A 167 -22.12 12.83 16.80
N GLU A 168 -22.60 13.45 15.72
CA GLU A 168 -22.99 12.74 14.49
C GLU A 168 -21.83 11.98 13.86
N ALA A 169 -20.66 12.62 13.76
CA ALA A 169 -19.46 11.99 13.22
C ALA A 169 -19.00 10.81 14.10
N VAL A 170 -19.15 10.91 15.42
CA VAL A 170 -18.85 9.82 16.37
C VAL A 170 -19.79 8.64 16.15
N LEU A 171 -21.10 8.86 16.05
CA LEU A 171 -22.08 7.79 15.79
C LEU A 171 -21.78 7.08 14.47
N TYR A 172 -21.49 7.84 13.41
CA TYR A 172 -21.09 7.27 12.13
C TYR A 172 -19.80 6.43 12.25
N ALA A 173 -18.83 6.88 13.04
CA ALA A 173 -17.60 6.14 13.28
C ALA A 173 -17.85 4.84 14.08
N ILE A 174 -18.71 4.89 15.11
CA ILE A 174 -19.12 3.71 15.91
C ILE A 174 -19.76 2.65 15.01
N GLU A 175 -20.73 3.04 14.18
CA GLU A 175 -21.34 2.11 13.22
C GLU A 175 -20.30 1.48 12.28
N GLY A 176 -19.35 2.29 11.79
CA GLY A 176 -18.27 1.81 10.94
C GLY A 176 -17.35 0.80 11.63
N ILE A 177 -17.11 0.97 12.94
CA ILE A 177 -16.33 0.02 13.74
C ILE A 177 -17.13 -1.27 13.98
N HIS A 178 -18.40 -1.17 14.37
CA HIS A 178 -19.28 -2.33 14.58
C HIS A 178 -19.43 -3.16 13.30
N LYS A 179 -19.74 -2.55 12.16
CA LYS A 179 -19.84 -3.25 10.87
C LYS A 179 -18.54 -3.98 10.48
N ARG A 180 -17.37 -3.42 10.84
CA ARG A 180 -16.08 -4.08 10.61
C ARG A 180 -15.88 -5.25 11.57
N ALA A 181 -16.23 -5.09 12.84
CA ALA A 181 -16.16 -6.14 13.85
C ALA A 181 -17.10 -7.29 13.52
N GLU A 182 -18.34 -7.02 13.11
CA GLU A 182 -19.30 -8.02 12.61
C GLU A 182 -18.76 -8.73 11.37
N LYS A 183 -18.25 -7.99 10.38
CA LYS A 183 -17.66 -8.61 9.18
C LYS A 183 -16.46 -9.49 9.53
N GLN A 184 -15.64 -9.07 10.50
CA GLN A 184 -14.54 -9.88 11.01
C GLN A 184 -15.04 -11.11 11.77
N ALA A 185 -16.04 -10.97 12.63
CA ALA A 185 -16.66 -12.07 13.39
C ALA A 185 -17.36 -13.08 12.48
N VAL A 186 -18.07 -12.64 11.43
CA VAL A 186 -18.64 -13.51 10.39
C VAL A 186 -17.51 -14.25 9.65
N THR A 187 -16.43 -13.57 9.26
CA THR A 187 -15.26 -14.27 8.69
C THR A 187 -14.51 -15.17 9.67
N SER A 188 -14.66 -15.00 10.97
CA SER A 188 -14.07 -15.86 12.02
C SER A 188 -14.95 -17.07 12.32
N ALA A 189 -16.27 -16.88 12.40
CA ALA A 189 -17.24 -17.95 12.57
C ALA A 189 -17.35 -18.82 11.29
N GLU A 190 -17.25 -18.22 10.10
CA GLU A 190 -17.07 -18.98 8.85
C GLU A 190 -15.76 -19.79 8.87
N LYS A 191 -14.68 -19.28 9.48
CA LYS A 191 -13.43 -20.04 9.66
C LYS A 191 -13.59 -21.21 10.63
N ASP A 192 -14.32 -21.05 11.73
CA ASP A 192 -14.52 -22.10 12.74
C ASP A 192 -15.45 -23.22 12.23
N VAL A 193 -16.40 -22.91 11.36
CA VAL A 193 -17.22 -23.90 10.63
C VAL A 193 -16.43 -24.52 9.45
N GLU A 194 -15.53 -23.77 8.80
CA GLU A 194 -14.65 -24.27 7.71
C GLU A 194 -13.50 -25.19 8.16
N VAL A 195 -13.20 -25.30 9.47
CA VAL A 195 -12.26 -26.32 9.99
C VAL A 195 -12.75 -27.75 9.65
N GLY A 196 -14.04 -27.92 9.35
CA GLY A 196 -14.63 -29.19 8.93
C GLY A 196 -14.56 -29.53 7.44
N ASN A 197 -14.18 -28.62 6.53
CA ASN A 197 -14.26 -28.91 5.08
C ASN A 197 -13.08 -28.34 4.26
N VAL A 198 -12.01 -29.12 4.21
CA VAL A 198 -10.65 -28.79 3.76
C VAL A 198 -10.53 -28.39 2.26
N ALA A 199 -11.55 -28.59 1.42
CA ALA A 199 -11.41 -28.43 -0.03
C ALA A 199 -11.72 -27.03 -0.58
N ALA A 200 -12.65 -26.26 0.02
CA ALA A 200 -13.12 -24.99 -0.55
C ALA A 200 -12.35 -23.75 -0.05
N GLY A 201 -11.93 -23.72 1.22
CA GLY A 201 -11.14 -22.62 1.80
C GLY A 201 -9.71 -22.53 1.26
N GLY A 202 -9.14 -23.67 0.83
CA GLY A 202 -7.79 -23.74 0.26
C GLY A 202 -7.62 -22.90 -1.01
N TRP A 203 -8.64 -22.82 -1.87
CA TRP A 203 -8.57 -22.08 -3.13
C TRP A 203 -8.54 -20.56 -2.93
N ARG A 204 -9.36 -20.02 -2.02
CA ARG A 204 -9.37 -18.57 -1.71
C ARG A 204 -8.09 -18.14 -1.00
N LEU A 205 -7.56 -18.99 -0.13
CA LEU A 205 -6.28 -18.77 0.55
C LEU A 205 -5.11 -18.84 -0.45
N LEU A 206 -5.11 -19.82 -1.36
CA LEU A 206 -4.14 -19.88 -2.47
C LEU A 206 -4.24 -18.63 -3.35
N HIS A 207 -5.43 -18.19 -3.74
CA HIS A 207 -5.63 -17.04 -4.62
C HIS A 207 -5.06 -15.75 -4.03
N ARG A 208 -5.31 -15.48 -2.73
CA ARG A 208 -4.70 -14.35 -2.01
C ARG A 208 -3.18 -14.50 -1.85
N PHE A 209 -2.70 -15.73 -1.70
CA PHE A 209 -1.29 -16.02 -1.53
C PHE A 209 -0.51 -15.83 -2.83
N THR A 210 -1.05 -16.24 -3.97
CA THR A 210 -0.43 -16.14 -5.30
C THR A 210 -0.73 -14.84 -6.04
N LYS A 211 -1.74 -14.08 -5.57
CA LYS A 211 -2.18 -12.82 -6.18
C LYS A 211 -2.35 -12.95 -7.69
N VAL A 212 -3.26 -13.82 -8.12
CA VAL A 212 -3.48 -14.18 -9.54
C VAL A 212 -3.80 -12.95 -10.40
N GLU A 213 -4.47 -11.94 -9.85
CA GLU A 213 -4.74 -10.65 -10.48
C GLU A 213 -3.47 -10.00 -11.07
N HIS A 214 -2.31 -10.24 -10.43
CA HIS A 214 -1.03 -9.70 -10.91
C HIS A 214 -0.39 -10.46 -12.06
N LEU A 215 -0.93 -11.63 -12.44
CA LEU A 215 -0.53 -12.33 -13.66
C LEU A 215 -1.01 -11.59 -14.92
N ILE A 216 -2.16 -10.91 -14.85
CA ILE A 216 -2.76 -10.15 -15.96
C ILE A 216 -1.78 -9.09 -16.48
N PHE A 217 -0.84 -8.62 -15.66
CA PHE A 217 0.11 -7.56 -16.04
C PHE A 217 1.37 -8.07 -16.75
N SER A 218 1.81 -9.30 -16.45
CA SER A 218 2.96 -9.91 -17.11
C SER A 218 2.59 -10.64 -18.41
N LEU A 219 1.33 -11.04 -18.57
CA LEU A 219 0.85 -11.76 -19.76
C LEU A 219 1.06 -10.99 -21.07
N PRO A 220 0.76 -9.68 -21.17
CA PRO A 220 1.00 -8.92 -22.40
C PRO A 220 2.47 -8.92 -22.82
N LEU A 221 3.41 -8.88 -21.87
CA LEU A 221 4.85 -8.92 -22.17
C LEU A 221 5.31 -10.31 -22.62
N LEU A 222 4.77 -11.37 -22.00
CA LEU A 222 4.95 -12.74 -22.47
C LEU A 222 4.44 -12.89 -23.91
N PHE A 223 3.24 -12.37 -24.20
CA PHE A 223 2.64 -12.44 -25.54
C PHE A 223 3.39 -11.57 -26.56
N ALA A 224 3.91 -10.42 -26.17
CA ALA A 224 4.78 -9.61 -27.03
C ALA A 224 6.08 -10.34 -27.38
N GLY A 225 6.70 -11.04 -26.41
CA GLY A 225 7.85 -11.91 -26.67
C GLY A 225 7.51 -13.07 -27.61
N ALA A 226 6.38 -13.73 -27.36
CA ALA A 226 5.87 -14.82 -28.19
C ALA A 226 5.58 -14.36 -29.63
N TRP A 227 5.01 -13.16 -29.80
CA TRP A 227 4.77 -12.52 -31.09
C TRP A 227 6.06 -12.29 -31.88
N ILE A 228 7.09 -11.75 -31.21
CA ILE A 228 8.42 -11.57 -31.82
C ILE A 228 9.00 -12.92 -32.24
N GLY A 229 8.91 -13.95 -31.40
CA GLY A 229 9.45 -15.28 -31.70
C GLY A 229 8.74 -15.99 -32.85
N ALA A 230 7.43 -15.77 -33.03
CA ALA A 230 6.67 -16.33 -34.16
C ALA A 230 6.82 -15.51 -35.45
N GLY A 231 7.19 -14.23 -35.37
CA GLY A 231 6.97 -13.27 -36.46
C GLY A 231 5.48 -12.96 -36.69
N GLY A 232 4.64 -13.08 -35.65
CA GLY A 232 3.18 -12.96 -35.73
C GLY A 232 2.48 -13.65 -34.56
N TRP A 233 1.16 -13.90 -34.65
CA TRP A 233 0.44 -14.59 -33.57
C TRP A 233 0.78 -16.09 -33.55
N PRO A 234 1.31 -16.63 -32.44
CA PRO A 234 1.47 -18.06 -32.28
C PRO A 234 0.12 -18.77 -32.09
N THR A 235 0.14 -20.10 -32.15
CA THR A 235 -1.05 -20.92 -31.92
C THR A 235 -1.62 -20.72 -30.51
N TRP A 236 -2.94 -20.82 -30.37
CA TRP A 236 -3.63 -20.73 -29.07
C TRP A 236 -3.11 -21.75 -28.05
N SER A 237 -2.67 -22.93 -28.51
CA SER A 237 -2.04 -23.94 -27.65
C SER A 237 -0.73 -23.44 -27.04
N LYS A 238 0.16 -22.85 -27.84
CA LYS A 238 1.43 -22.27 -27.35
C LYS A 238 1.15 -21.09 -26.41
N LEU A 239 0.20 -20.21 -26.73
CA LEU A 239 -0.19 -19.11 -25.85
C LEU A 239 -0.72 -19.59 -24.50
N GLY A 240 -1.58 -20.61 -24.50
CA GLY A 240 -2.10 -21.22 -23.27
C GLY A 240 -0.99 -21.81 -22.39
N LEU A 241 -0.03 -22.52 -22.99
CA LEU A 241 1.12 -23.07 -22.27
C LEU A 241 2.07 -21.98 -21.75
N ILE A 242 2.31 -20.90 -22.51
CA ILE A 242 3.10 -19.75 -22.07
C ILE A 242 2.42 -19.07 -20.87
N ALA A 243 1.10 -18.88 -20.92
CA ALA A 243 0.35 -18.33 -19.80
C ALA A 243 0.42 -19.23 -18.55
N LEU A 244 0.34 -20.56 -18.76
CA LEU A 244 0.47 -21.55 -17.69
C LEU A 244 1.86 -21.55 -17.05
N ALA A 245 2.92 -21.45 -17.87
CA ALA A 245 4.28 -21.30 -17.41
C ALA A 245 4.45 -20.01 -16.59
N GLY A 246 3.91 -18.89 -17.09
CA GLY A 246 3.91 -17.61 -16.36
C GLY A 246 3.21 -17.70 -15.00
N LEU A 247 2.05 -18.35 -14.94
CA LEU A 247 1.30 -18.59 -13.69
C LEU A 247 2.11 -19.44 -12.70
N GLY A 248 2.72 -20.52 -13.16
CA GLY A 248 3.56 -21.41 -12.34
C GLY A 248 4.79 -20.68 -11.79
N ALA A 249 5.55 -19.99 -12.65
CA ALA A 249 6.73 -19.23 -12.28
C ALA A 249 6.41 -18.12 -11.26
N ARG A 250 5.29 -17.41 -11.46
CA ARG A 250 4.82 -16.38 -10.52
C ARG A 250 4.46 -16.98 -9.17
N THR A 251 3.70 -18.07 -9.17
CA THR A 251 3.29 -18.79 -7.95
C THR A 251 4.51 -19.24 -7.15
N PHE A 252 5.49 -19.83 -7.83
CA PHE A 252 6.75 -20.25 -7.24
C PHE A 252 7.53 -19.06 -6.64
N GLY A 253 7.77 -18.01 -7.43
CA GLY A 253 8.53 -16.84 -6.97
C GLY A 253 7.86 -16.11 -5.79
N MET A 254 6.54 -15.93 -5.84
CA MET A 254 5.81 -15.30 -4.73
C MET A 254 5.81 -16.13 -3.45
N ALA A 255 5.68 -17.45 -3.58
CA ALA A 255 5.76 -18.36 -2.44
C ALA A 255 7.14 -18.29 -1.78
N LEU A 256 8.22 -18.40 -2.57
CA LEU A 256 9.58 -18.31 -2.06
C LEU A 256 9.87 -16.95 -1.43
N ASN A 257 9.42 -15.86 -2.05
CA ASN A 257 9.59 -14.52 -1.48
C ASN A 257 8.98 -14.43 -0.08
N ARG A 258 7.74 -14.89 0.10
CA ARG A 258 7.06 -14.88 1.41
C ARG A 258 7.70 -15.86 2.40
N ILE A 259 8.23 -17.00 1.95
CA ILE A 259 8.95 -17.94 2.81
C ILE A 259 10.24 -17.30 3.35
N PHE A 260 11.07 -16.75 2.47
CA PHE A 260 12.35 -16.16 2.87
C PHE A 260 12.16 -14.91 3.72
N ASP A 261 11.16 -14.09 3.40
CA ASP A 261 10.90 -12.85 4.11
C ASP A 261 10.04 -12.99 5.35
N ARG A 262 9.52 -14.18 5.67
CA ARG A 262 8.60 -14.42 6.81
C ARG A 262 8.97 -13.65 8.10
N LYS A 263 10.24 -13.69 8.52
CA LYS A 263 10.70 -13.00 9.74
C LYS A 263 10.69 -11.47 9.58
N ILE A 264 11.09 -10.98 8.41
CA ILE A 264 11.05 -9.55 8.08
C ILE A 264 9.59 -9.08 7.99
N ASP A 265 8.76 -9.87 7.32
CA ASP A 265 7.34 -9.60 7.12
C ASP A 265 6.58 -9.53 8.46
N ALA A 266 6.90 -10.42 9.42
CA ALA A 266 6.32 -10.42 10.76
C ALA A 266 6.70 -9.19 11.60
N ALA A 267 7.92 -8.66 11.41
CA ALA A 267 8.38 -7.47 12.11
C ALA A 267 7.86 -6.16 11.49
N ASN A 268 7.43 -6.17 10.23
CA ASN A 268 6.95 -4.98 9.53
C ASN A 268 5.45 -4.78 9.75
N PRO A 269 5.01 -3.63 10.33
CA PRO A 269 3.60 -3.35 10.60
C PRO A 269 2.67 -3.51 9.40
N ARG A 270 3.15 -3.19 8.19
CA ARG A 270 2.37 -3.29 6.95
C ARG A 270 2.12 -4.74 6.53
N THR A 271 3.05 -5.64 6.85
CA THR A 271 3.05 -7.04 6.37
C THR A 271 2.89 -8.06 7.49
N ALA A 272 2.80 -7.62 8.75
CA ALA A 272 2.62 -8.47 9.91
C ALA A 272 1.40 -9.39 9.79
N ASN A 273 0.35 -8.93 9.08
CA ASN A 273 -0.87 -9.68 8.82
C ASN A 273 -0.79 -10.71 7.67
N ARG A 274 0.39 -10.92 7.06
CA ARG A 274 0.57 -11.95 6.01
C ARG A 274 0.45 -13.35 6.58
N GLU A 275 -0.04 -14.28 5.76
CA GLU A 275 -0.42 -15.63 6.19
C GLU A 275 0.74 -16.43 6.82
N LEU A 276 1.97 -16.30 6.28
CA LEU A 276 3.16 -16.94 6.86
C LEU A 276 3.72 -16.18 8.07
N ALA A 277 3.45 -14.88 8.19
CA ALA A 277 3.92 -14.03 9.28
C ALA A 277 3.08 -14.23 10.54
N THR A 278 1.75 -14.35 10.39
CA THR A 278 0.81 -14.64 11.48
C THR A 278 0.78 -16.12 11.89
N GLY A 279 1.37 -17.01 11.10
CA GLY A 279 1.28 -18.46 11.30
C GLY A 279 -0.02 -19.09 10.80
N ALA A 280 -0.91 -18.33 10.17
CA ALA A 280 -2.12 -18.85 9.52
C ALA A 280 -1.81 -19.87 8.41
N LEU A 281 -0.64 -19.77 7.78
CA LEU A 281 -0.05 -20.83 6.96
C LEU A 281 1.26 -21.30 7.58
N SER A 282 1.46 -22.61 7.63
CA SER A 282 2.75 -23.19 8.01
C SER A 282 3.78 -23.02 6.89
N VAL A 283 5.07 -23.03 7.25
CA VAL A 283 6.16 -23.00 6.25
C VAL A 283 6.06 -24.20 5.30
N GLY A 284 5.67 -25.37 5.80
CA GLY A 284 5.46 -26.57 4.97
C GLY A 284 4.37 -26.37 3.93
N GLN A 285 3.26 -25.72 4.29
CA GLN A 285 2.22 -25.35 3.32
C GLN A 285 2.73 -24.32 2.30
N GLY A 286 3.49 -23.31 2.74
CA GLY A 286 4.14 -22.36 1.83
C GLY A 286 5.07 -23.04 0.81
N VAL A 287 5.85 -24.04 1.26
CA VAL A 287 6.71 -24.86 0.39
C VAL A 287 5.86 -25.70 -0.55
N GLY A 288 4.75 -26.26 -0.08
CA GLY A 288 3.77 -26.96 -0.93
C GLY A 288 3.27 -26.08 -2.08
N VAL A 289 2.91 -24.82 -1.81
CA VAL A 289 2.49 -23.87 -2.85
C VAL A 289 3.63 -23.59 -3.84
N ALA A 290 4.86 -23.41 -3.34
CA ALA A 290 6.02 -23.23 -4.21
C ALA A 290 6.21 -24.45 -5.14
N LEU A 291 6.14 -25.67 -4.60
CA LEU A 291 6.27 -26.90 -5.37
C LEU A 291 5.16 -27.06 -6.42
N VAL A 292 3.92 -26.73 -6.09
CA VAL A 292 2.81 -26.73 -7.07
C VAL A 292 3.08 -25.74 -8.20
N GLY A 293 3.53 -24.52 -7.89
CA GLY A 293 3.92 -23.53 -8.89
C GLY A 293 5.07 -24.01 -9.78
N LEU A 294 6.08 -24.64 -9.18
CA LEU A 294 7.22 -25.21 -9.90
C LEU A 294 6.81 -26.35 -10.82
N ILE A 295 5.99 -27.29 -10.36
CA ILE A 295 5.48 -28.39 -11.18
C ILE A 295 4.67 -27.83 -12.36
N LEU A 296 3.80 -26.85 -12.10
CA LEU A 296 3.01 -26.20 -13.15
C LEU A 296 3.89 -25.54 -14.21
N TYR A 297 4.95 -24.84 -13.78
CA TYR A 297 5.93 -24.24 -14.67
C TYR A 297 6.67 -25.28 -15.51
N VAL A 298 7.21 -26.34 -14.89
CA VAL A 298 7.98 -27.39 -15.58
C VAL A 298 7.10 -28.18 -16.55
N VAL A 299 5.87 -28.53 -16.17
CA VAL A 299 4.91 -29.23 -17.06
C VAL A 299 4.56 -28.36 -18.27
N ALA A 300 4.32 -27.07 -18.07
CA ALA A 300 4.08 -26.14 -19.16
C ALA A 300 5.30 -26.03 -20.09
N CYS A 301 6.51 -25.91 -19.52
CA CYS A 301 7.77 -25.90 -20.28
C CYS A 301 8.02 -27.20 -21.06
N ALA A 302 7.68 -28.36 -20.49
CA ALA A 302 7.77 -29.64 -21.19
C ALA A 302 6.81 -29.70 -22.37
N GLY A 303 5.59 -29.16 -22.22
CA GLY A 303 4.62 -29.04 -23.31
C GLY A 303 5.02 -28.05 -24.41
N LEU A 304 5.86 -27.06 -24.10
CA LEU A 304 6.41 -26.10 -25.08
C LEU A 304 7.59 -26.66 -25.87
N GLY A 305 8.23 -27.73 -25.39
CA GLY A 305 9.25 -28.46 -26.13
C GLY A 305 10.56 -28.69 -25.36
N PRO A 306 11.44 -29.59 -25.86
CA PRO A 306 12.63 -30.03 -25.15
C PRO A 306 13.66 -28.92 -24.96
N LEU A 307 13.76 -27.95 -25.88
CA LEU A 307 14.65 -26.81 -25.74
C LEU A 307 14.23 -25.92 -24.56
N ILE A 308 12.95 -25.56 -24.47
CA ILE A 308 12.42 -24.75 -23.38
C ILE A 308 12.53 -25.46 -22.05
N LEU A 309 12.25 -26.76 -22.00
CA LEU A 309 12.43 -27.52 -20.77
C LEU A 309 13.88 -27.44 -20.25
N LYS A 310 14.89 -27.55 -21.13
CA LYS A 310 16.30 -27.39 -20.74
C LYS A 310 16.61 -25.97 -20.26
N LEU A 311 16.08 -24.95 -20.96
CA LEU A 311 16.33 -23.54 -20.62
C LEU A 311 15.51 -23.04 -19.42
N SER A 312 14.46 -23.76 -19.01
CA SER A 312 13.56 -23.38 -17.93
C SER A 312 14.26 -23.24 -16.57
N LEU A 313 15.44 -23.83 -16.41
CA LEU A 313 16.24 -23.68 -15.19
C LEU A 313 16.80 -22.27 -15.01
N PHE A 314 17.08 -21.54 -16.10
CA PHE A 314 17.71 -20.22 -16.01
C PHE A 314 16.80 -19.17 -15.36
N PRO A 315 15.51 -19.01 -15.73
CA PRO A 315 14.62 -18.05 -15.07
C PRO A 315 14.32 -18.37 -13.60
N LEU A 316 14.46 -19.63 -13.16
CA LEU A 316 14.26 -20.02 -11.76
C LEU A 316 15.34 -19.44 -10.83
N ILE A 317 16.54 -19.20 -11.35
CA ILE A 317 17.65 -18.60 -10.58
C ILE A 317 17.27 -17.20 -10.09
N PRO A 318 16.98 -16.21 -10.96
CA PRO A 318 16.59 -14.88 -10.50
C PRO A 318 15.29 -14.92 -9.70
N LEU A 319 14.31 -15.77 -10.02
CA LEU A 319 13.07 -15.94 -9.24
C LEU A 319 13.31 -16.41 -7.80
N THR A 320 14.41 -17.10 -7.54
CA THR A 320 14.80 -17.53 -6.19
C THR A 320 15.70 -16.50 -5.51
N VAL A 321 16.69 -16.00 -6.26
CA VAL A 321 17.75 -15.14 -5.72
C VAL A 321 17.24 -13.74 -5.39
N TYR A 322 16.30 -13.18 -6.17
CA TYR A 322 15.88 -11.78 -5.99
C TYR A 322 15.31 -11.51 -4.58
N SER A 323 14.57 -12.46 -4.02
CA SER A 323 14.02 -12.38 -2.66
C SER A 323 15.09 -12.27 -1.58
N LEU A 324 16.30 -12.78 -1.84
CA LEU A 324 17.42 -12.74 -0.91
C LEU A 324 18.23 -11.44 -0.99
N LEU A 325 18.24 -10.76 -2.14
CA LEU A 325 19.11 -9.61 -2.41
C LEU A 325 18.97 -8.47 -1.40
N LYS A 326 17.77 -8.26 -0.83
CA LYS A 326 17.50 -7.24 0.19
C LYS A 326 18.32 -7.39 1.48
N ARG A 327 19.00 -8.53 1.67
CA ARG A 327 19.92 -8.79 2.79
C ARG A 327 21.35 -8.33 2.49
N PHE A 328 21.69 -8.13 1.22
CA PHE A 328 23.08 -7.94 0.78
C PHE A 328 23.30 -6.60 0.07
N THR A 329 22.32 -6.08 -0.67
CA THR A 329 22.52 -4.89 -1.51
C THR A 329 21.28 -4.00 -1.57
N PRO A 330 21.42 -2.66 -1.50
CA PRO A 330 20.33 -1.71 -1.76
C PRO A 330 19.75 -1.82 -3.18
N LEU A 331 20.51 -2.40 -4.12
CA LEU A 331 20.11 -2.59 -5.52
C LEU A 331 19.17 -3.79 -5.72
N CYS A 332 18.56 -4.33 -4.65
CA CYS A 332 17.70 -5.51 -4.70
C CYS A 332 16.52 -5.39 -5.68
N HIS A 333 16.05 -4.16 -5.93
CA HIS A 333 14.95 -3.85 -6.85
C HIS A 333 15.24 -4.28 -8.30
N TYR A 334 16.50 -4.30 -8.72
CA TYR A 334 16.87 -4.78 -10.05
C TYR A 334 16.77 -6.30 -10.17
N GLY A 335 16.74 -7.04 -9.05
CA GLY A 335 16.56 -8.49 -9.06
C GLY A 335 15.20 -8.93 -9.60
N ILE A 336 14.11 -8.27 -9.16
CA ILE A 336 12.77 -8.55 -9.72
C ILE A 336 12.68 -8.10 -11.19
N GLY A 337 13.39 -7.03 -11.55
CA GLY A 337 13.58 -6.62 -12.94
C GLY A 337 14.21 -7.73 -13.79
N VAL A 338 15.29 -8.38 -13.31
CA VAL A 338 15.93 -9.48 -14.03
C VAL A 338 14.94 -10.63 -14.21
N ALA A 339 14.24 -11.03 -13.13
CA ALA A 339 13.26 -12.11 -13.19
C ALA A 339 12.17 -11.85 -14.23
N LEU A 340 11.64 -10.62 -14.31
CA LEU A 340 10.64 -10.26 -15.31
C LEU A 340 11.23 -10.06 -16.72
N GLY A 341 12.48 -9.60 -16.84
CA GLY A 341 13.16 -9.47 -18.13
C GLY A 341 13.33 -10.80 -18.88
N PHE A 342 13.42 -11.93 -18.16
CA PHE A 342 13.41 -13.27 -18.75
C PHE A 342 12.07 -13.69 -19.35
N ALA A 343 10.95 -13.03 -18.99
CA ALA A 343 9.64 -13.42 -19.46
C ALA A 343 9.48 -13.29 -21.00
N PRO A 344 9.70 -12.11 -21.62
CA PRO A 344 9.63 -12.00 -23.08
C PRO A 344 10.64 -12.89 -23.81
N LEU A 345 11.86 -13.04 -23.26
CA LEU A 345 12.88 -13.94 -23.81
C LEU A 345 12.40 -15.40 -23.85
N GLY A 346 11.91 -15.90 -22.71
CA GLY A 346 11.42 -17.27 -22.60
C GLY A 346 10.23 -17.54 -23.52
N ALA A 347 9.30 -16.58 -23.64
CA ALA A 347 8.16 -16.69 -24.52
C ALA A 347 8.54 -16.67 -26.01
N SER A 348 9.54 -15.86 -26.40
CA SER A 348 10.05 -15.83 -27.77
C SER A 348 10.67 -17.17 -28.17
N VAL A 349 11.59 -17.69 -27.36
CA VAL A 349 12.24 -18.99 -27.59
C VAL A 349 11.24 -20.15 -27.59
N ALA A 350 10.15 -20.02 -26.82
CA ALA A 350 9.12 -21.07 -26.73
C ALA A 350 8.30 -21.21 -28.01
N VAL A 351 8.28 -20.15 -28.82
CA VAL A 351 7.57 -20.15 -30.09
C VAL A 351 8.51 -20.43 -31.25
N SER A 352 9.67 -19.77 -31.29
CA SER A 352 10.66 -19.93 -32.36
C SER A 352 11.38 -21.28 -32.32
N GLU A 353 11.40 -21.95 -31.16
CA GLU A 353 12.14 -23.20 -30.92
C GLU A 353 13.64 -23.08 -31.18
N ALA A 354 14.16 -21.84 -31.17
CA ALA A 354 15.55 -21.50 -31.39
C ALA A 354 15.98 -20.36 -30.47
N VAL A 355 17.26 -20.35 -30.07
CA VAL A 355 17.84 -19.25 -29.27
C VAL A 355 18.29 -18.12 -30.21
N GLU A 356 17.32 -17.44 -30.80
CA GLU A 356 17.54 -16.28 -31.66
C GLU A 356 17.29 -14.98 -30.89
N ILE A 357 18.36 -14.23 -30.64
CA ILE A 357 18.31 -13.00 -29.87
C ILE A 357 18.28 -11.82 -30.85
N SER A 358 17.08 -11.40 -31.25
CA SER A 358 16.90 -10.23 -32.09
C SER A 358 17.11 -8.93 -31.29
N PRO A 359 17.56 -7.83 -31.92
CA PRO A 359 17.65 -6.53 -31.24
C PRO A 359 16.32 -6.07 -30.62
N VAL A 360 15.19 -6.33 -31.30
CA VAL A 360 13.84 -6.00 -30.80
C VAL A 360 13.53 -6.77 -29.51
N LEU A 361 13.89 -8.06 -29.45
CA LEU A 361 13.70 -8.88 -28.25
C LEU A 361 14.54 -8.36 -27.09
N VAL A 362 15.81 -7.99 -27.33
CA VAL A 362 16.69 -7.40 -26.30
C VAL A 362 16.08 -6.11 -25.74
N LEU A 363 15.59 -5.23 -26.60
CA LEU A 363 14.94 -3.99 -26.18
C LEU A 363 13.68 -4.27 -25.34
N LEU A 364 12.85 -5.25 -25.71
CA LEU A 364 11.68 -5.63 -24.93
C LEU A 364 12.05 -6.19 -23.55
N CYS A 365 13.10 -7.03 -23.48
CA CYS A 365 13.62 -7.54 -22.21
C CYS A 365 14.16 -6.41 -21.33
N LEU A 366 14.90 -5.47 -21.93
CA LEU A 366 15.49 -4.32 -21.23
C LEU A 366 14.40 -3.34 -20.74
N PHE A 367 13.39 -3.06 -21.56
CA PHE A 367 12.21 -2.30 -21.14
C PHE A 367 11.55 -2.95 -19.91
N THR A 368 11.29 -4.26 -19.99
CA THR A 368 10.63 -5.02 -18.92
C THR A 368 11.44 -4.97 -17.61
N PHE A 369 12.77 -5.11 -17.73
CA PHE A 369 13.71 -5.00 -16.61
C PHE A 369 13.65 -3.62 -15.96
N LEU A 370 13.79 -2.55 -16.74
CA LEU A 370 13.86 -1.17 -16.23
C LEU A 370 12.51 -0.72 -15.65
N TRP A 371 11.41 -0.98 -16.35
CA TRP A 371 10.05 -0.64 -15.93
C TRP A 371 9.76 -1.20 -14.53
N MET A 372 9.95 -2.51 -14.34
CA MET A 372 9.65 -3.12 -13.04
C MET A 372 10.60 -2.69 -11.94
N SER A 373 11.89 -2.54 -12.26
CA SER A 373 12.88 -2.10 -11.27
C SER A 373 12.54 -0.71 -10.72
N GLY A 374 12.17 0.24 -11.60
CA GLY A 374 11.81 1.59 -11.19
C GLY A 374 10.54 1.62 -10.33
N PHE A 375 9.51 0.85 -10.70
CA PHE A 375 8.27 0.78 -9.93
C PHE A 375 8.46 0.08 -8.58
N ASP A 376 9.33 -0.92 -8.49
CA ASP A 376 9.67 -1.59 -7.23
C ASP A 376 10.43 -0.66 -6.26
N ILE A 377 11.29 0.23 -6.79
CA ILE A 377 11.94 1.28 -5.99
C ILE A 377 10.89 2.23 -5.38
N ILE A 378 9.91 2.68 -6.18
CA ILE A 378 8.82 3.54 -5.71
C ILE A 378 8.00 2.80 -4.65
N TYR A 379 7.69 1.53 -4.87
CA TYR A 379 6.91 0.71 -3.94
C TYR A 379 7.57 0.59 -2.57
N ALA A 380 8.89 0.40 -2.54
CA ALA A 380 9.67 0.29 -1.32
C ALA A 380 9.70 1.59 -0.48
N LEU A 381 9.25 2.74 -0.99
CA LEU A 381 9.08 3.95 -0.19
C LEU A 381 8.10 3.75 0.98
N MET A 382 7.13 2.84 0.83
CA MET A 382 6.16 2.51 1.89
C MET A 382 6.83 1.92 3.13
N ASP A 383 7.94 1.20 2.95
CA ASP A 383 8.63 0.48 4.01
C ASP A 383 9.93 1.20 4.45
N ARG A 384 10.19 2.42 3.95
CA ARG A 384 11.46 3.14 4.17
C ARG A 384 11.91 3.21 5.63
N VAL A 385 10.99 3.55 6.53
CA VAL A 385 11.29 3.72 7.96
C VAL A 385 11.62 2.37 8.59
N PHE A 386 10.82 1.36 8.29
CA PHE A 386 11.03 -0.02 8.75
C PHE A 386 12.34 -0.60 8.20
N ASP A 387 12.57 -0.48 6.89
CA ASP A 387 13.77 -1.02 6.26
C ASP A 387 15.04 -0.43 6.86
N ARG A 388 15.02 0.87 7.18
CA ARG A 388 16.14 1.55 7.82
C ARG A 388 16.37 1.07 9.26
N SER A 389 15.32 0.90 10.07
CA SER A 389 15.46 0.47 11.46
C SER A 389 15.80 -1.01 11.58
N TYR A 390 15.22 -1.85 10.71
CA TYR A 390 15.41 -3.31 10.70
C TYR A 390 16.66 -3.75 9.91
N GLY A 391 17.35 -2.82 9.26
CA GLY A 391 18.59 -3.09 8.51
C GLY A 391 18.39 -3.76 7.14
N VAL A 392 17.19 -3.69 6.57
CA VAL A 392 16.91 -4.16 5.21
C VAL A 392 17.61 -3.25 4.20
N LYS A 393 18.33 -3.84 3.26
CA LYS A 393 19.06 -3.11 2.22
C LYS A 393 18.12 -2.79 1.05
N SER A 394 17.52 -1.61 1.07
CA SER A 394 16.70 -1.07 -0.04
C SER A 394 17.19 0.32 -0.45
N LEU A 395 16.89 0.74 -1.69
CA LEU A 395 17.26 2.07 -2.19
C LEU A 395 16.63 3.20 -1.35
N PRO A 396 15.32 3.13 -0.97
CA PRO A 396 14.72 4.08 -0.03
C PRO A 396 15.42 4.16 1.33
N ALA A 397 15.85 3.02 1.88
CA ALA A 397 16.57 3.01 3.16
C ALA A 397 17.95 3.69 3.03
N ALA A 398 18.68 3.39 1.96
CA ALA A 398 20.04 3.87 1.70
C ALA A 398 20.10 5.36 1.29
N LEU A 399 19.25 5.80 0.36
CA LEU A 399 19.31 7.13 -0.24
C LEU A 399 18.22 8.10 0.26
N GLY A 400 17.28 7.60 1.07
CA GLY A 400 16.09 8.35 1.46
C GLY A 400 15.10 8.48 0.30
N GLU A 401 13.99 9.17 0.56
CA GLU A 401 12.88 9.28 -0.40
C GLU A 401 13.28 10.01 -1.69
N ARG A 402 13.90 11.19 -1.57
CA ARG A 402 14.31 11.99 -2.75
C ARG A 402 15.33 11.27 -3.62
N GLY A 403 16.32 10.62 -3.01
CA GLY A 403 17.35 9.87 -3.72
C GLY A 403 16.78 8.63 -4.42
N ALA A 404 15.93 7.86 -3.74
CA ALA A 404 15.26 6.71 -4.34
C ALA A 404 14.33 7.10 -5.49
N LEU A 405 13.56 8.18 -5.35
CA LEU A 405 12.74 8.72 -6.44
C LEU A 405 13.58 9.19 -7.62
N GLY A 406 14.76 9.79 -7.38
CA GLY A 406 15.71 10.16 -8.43
C GLY A 406 16.22 8.95 -9.22
N VAL A 407 16.64 7.88 -8.53
CA VAL A 407 17.08 6.63 -9.18
C VAL A 407 15.94 5.96 -9.94
N ALA A 408 14.73 5.92 -9.36
CA ALA A 408 13.55 5.43 -10.04
C ALA A 408 13.26 6.25 -11.31
N ALA A 409 13.37 7.58 -11.24
CA ALA A 409 13.09 8.49 -12.36
C ALA A 409 14.04 8.26 -13.52
N VAL A 410 15.34 8.13 -13.25
CA VAL A 410 16.34 7.77 -14.26
C VAL A 410 16.04 6.39 -14.85
N THR A 411 15.70 5.41 -14.00
CA THR A 411 15.37 4.05 -14.46
C THR A 411 14.13 4.04 -15.37
N HIS A 412 13.07 4.78 -15.03
CA HIS A 412 11.87 4.93 -15.87
C HIS A 412 12.12 5.74 -17.13
N LEU A 413 12.97 6.77 -17.09
CA LEU A 413 13.35 7.52 -18.28
C LEU A 413 14.09 6.63 -19.28
N LEU A 414 15.01 5.78 -18.79
CA LEU A 414 15.68 4.78 -19.60
C LEU A 414 14.70 3.74 -20.15
N ALA A 415 13.75 3.27 -19.32
CA ALA A 415 12.69 2.36 -19.77
C ALA A 415 11.89 2.97 -20.92
N PHE A 416 11.47 4.23 -20.76
CA PHE A 416 10.70 4.94 -21.77
C PHE A 416 11.53 5.19 -23.05
N ALA A 417 12.80 5.55 -22.94
CA ALA A 417 13.69 5.70 -24.09
C ALA A 417 13.82 4.38 -24.89
N VAL A 418 13.97 3.24 -24.19
CA VAL A 418 13.98 1.92 -24.83
C VAL A 418 12.64 1.63 -25.52
N LEU A 419 11.52 2.03 -24.91
CA LEU A 419 10.20 1.86 -25.52
C LEU A 419 10.00 2.73 -26.76
N VAL A 420 10.56 3.95 -26.79
CA VAL A 420 10.58 4.80 -27.98
C VAL A 420 11.39 4.14 -29.11
N LEU A 421 12.56 3.55 -28.79
CA LEU A 421 13.36 2.81 -29.78
C LEU A 421 12.59 1.61 -30.35
N LEU A 422 11.82 0.89 -29.52
CA LEU A 422 10.93 -0.18 -29.99
C LEU A 422 9.86 0.36 -30.94
N TRP A 423 9.20 1.47 -30.57
CA TRP A 423 8.16 2.10 -31.39
C TRP A 423 8.67 2.59 -32.74
N MET A 424 9.90 3.12 -32.81
CA MET A 424 10.53 3.52 -34.07
C MET A 424 10.68 2.36 -35.05
N GLY A 425 10.75 1.12 -34.56
CA GLY A 425 10.78 -0.09 -35.39
C GLY A 425 9.41 -0.59 -35.85
N THR A 426 8.29 -0.05 -35.33
CA THR A 426 6.94 -0.52 -35.62
C THR A 426 6.05 0.52 -36.33
N SER A 427 6.19 1.80 -36.03
CA SER A 427 5.61 2.95 -36.77
C SER A 427 4.07 3.04 -36.96
N GLY A 428 3.25 2.16 -36.35
CA GLY A 428 1.77 2.21 -36.46
C GLY A 428 1.08 3.24 -35.54
N PRO A 429 -0.06 3.85 -35.92
CA PRO A 429 -0.76 4.87 -35.12
C PRO A 429 -1.28 4.33 -33.78
N LEU A 430 -1.73 3.07 -33.75
CA LEU A 430 -2.16 2.41 -32.51
C LEU A 430 -0.98 2.17 -31.55
N SER A 431 0.21 1.85 -32.09
CA SER A 431 1.43 1.72 -31.29
C SER A 431 1.88 3.07 -30.70
N LEU A 432 1.62 4.19 -31.40
CA LEU A 432 1.87 5.54 -30.87
C LEU A 432 0.94 5.85 -29.69
N ILE A 433 -0.35 5.50 -29.78
CA ILE A 433 -1.29 5.66 -28.67
C ILE A 433 -0.81 4.87 -27.45
N ALA A 434 -0.39 3.61 -27.64
CA ALA A 434 0.15 2.79 -26.57
C ALA A 434 1.42 3.41 -25.95
N LEU A 435 2.33 3.96 -26.76
CA LEU A 435 3.51 4.67 -26.28
C LEU A 435 3.13 5.89 -25.42
N LEU A 436 2.17 6.70 -25.88
CA LEU A 436 1.70 7.89 -25.15
C LEU A 436 1.03 7.52 -23.83
N VAL A 437 0.22 6.46 -23.80
CA VAL A 437 -0.38 5.92 -22.56
C VAL A 437 0.72 5.50 -21.57
N SER A 438 1.76 4.80 -22.05
CA SER A 438 2.90 4.45 -21.20
C SER A 438 3.65 5.69 -20.69
N ALA A 439 3.79 6.74 -21.51
CA ALA A 439 4.43 8.00 -21.11
C ALA A 439 3.66 8.68 -19.97
N VAL A 440 2.34 8.78 -20.10
CA VAL A 440 1.46 9.33 -19.07
C VAL A 440 1.57 8.50 -17.79
N ALA A 441 1.54 7.17 -17.88
CA ALA A 441 1.67 6.30 -16.71
C ALA A 441 3.01 6.50 -15.98
N PHE A 442 4.14 6.62 -16.70
CA PHE A 442 5.42 6.95 -16.09
C PHE A 442 5.41 8.34 -15.41
N GLY A 443 4.78 9.35 -16.02
CA GLY A 443 4.63 10.67 -15.41
C GLY A 443 3.80 10.64 -14.13
N LEU A 444 2.65 9.95 -14.14
CA LEU A 444 1.78 9.79 -12.97
C LEU A 444 2.48 9.08 -11.81
N ALA A 445 3.46 8.21 -12.07
CA ALA A 445 4.25 7.54 -11.03
C ALA A 445 5.05 8.52 -10.14
N TYR A 446 5.24 9.77 -10.55
CA TYR A 446 5.99 10.78 -9.80
C TYR A 446 5.13 11.89 -9.21
N VAL A 447 3.80 11.85 -9.40
CA VAL A 447 2.88 12.86 -8.88
C VAL A 447 2.71 12.68 -7.36
N PRO A 448 3.13 13.65 -6.51
CA PRO A 448 3.13 13.49 -5.06
C PRO A 448 1.75 13.22 -4.45
N SER A 449 0.67 13.73 -5.07
CA SER A 449 -0.70 13.55 -4.60
C SER A 449 -1.25 12.13 -4.80
N ILE A 450 -0.64 11.33 -5.68
CA ILE A 450 -1.06 9.95 -5.90
C ILE A 450 -0.43 9.05 -4.83
N PRO A 451 -1.17 8.19 -4.11
CA PRO A 451 -0.59 7.29 -3.11
C PRO A 451 0.44 6.32 -3.71
N VAL A 452 1.51 5.99 -2.98
CA VAL A 452 2.56 5.05 -3.44
C VAL A 452 1.99 3.69 -3.84
N ALA A 453 0.98 3.20 -3.11
CA ALA A 453 0.29 1.96 -3.45
C ALA A 453 -0.33 2.03 -4.86
N VAL A 454 -0.92 3.17 -5.24
CA VAL A 454 -1.55 3.42 -6.56
C VAL A 454 -0.50 3.59 -7.65
N ARG A 455 0.64 4.22 -7.33
CA ARG A 455 1.78 4.34 -8.25
C ARG A 455 2.34 2.98 -8.62
N PHE A 456 2.56 2.11 -7.64
CA PHE A 456 2.98 0.73 -7.89
C PHE A 456 1.86 -0.11 -8.51
N PHE A 457 0.63 0.06 -8.08
CA PHE A 457 -0.52 -0.68 -8.57
C PHE A 457 -1.81 0.17 -8.46
N PRO A 458 -2.40 0.70 -9.55
CA PRO A 458 -2.48 0.20 -10.93
C PRO A 458 -1.62 0.91 -12.00
N ILE A 459 -0.92 2.01 -11.68
CA ILE A 459 -0.21 2.80 -12.71
C ILE A 459 0.91 2.00 -13.39
N SER A 460 1.67 1.22 -12.62
CA SER A 460 2.68 0.31 -13.19
C SER A 460 2.07 -0.65 -14.21
N ALA A 461 0.92 -1.26 -13.87
CA ALA A 461 0.23 -2.19 -14.76
C ALA A 461 -0.15 -1.53 -16.10
N VAL A 462 -0.66 -0.30 -16.07
CA VAL A 462 -0.96 0.46 -17.30
C VAL A 462 0.31 0.67 -18.12
N ALA A 463 1.43 1.08 -17.50
CA ALA A 463 2.70 1.26 -18.20
C ALA A 463 3.22 -0.04 -18.84
N GLY A 464 3.16 -1.17 -18.14
CA GLY A 464 3.59 -2.47 -18.66
C GLY A 464 2.72 -3.00 -19.79
N ILE A 465 1.39 -2.94 -19.64
CA ILE A 465 0.43 -3.35 -20.67
C ILE A 465 0.61 -2.48 -21.92
N ALA A 466 0.63 -1.16 -21.75
CA ALA A 466 0.81 -0.23 -22.86
C ALA A 466 2.17 -0.44 -23.55
N GLY A 467 3.24 -0.69 -22.79
CA GLY A 467 4.55 -1.03 -23.34
C GLY A 467 4.55 -2.30 -24.19
N ALA A 468 3.85 -3.35 -23.77
CA ALA A 468 3.67 -4.56 -24.59
C ALA A 468 2.87 -4.27 -25.87
N LEU A 469 1.83 -3.42 -25.77
CA LEU A 469 0.97 -3.04 -26.89
C LEU A 469 1.70 -2.21 -27.96
N VAL A 470 2.79 -1.50 -27.63
CA VAL A 470 3.64 -0.84 -28.64
C VAL A 470 4.10 -1.84 -29.69
N ILE A 471 4.44 -3.06 -29.29
CA ILE A 471 4.90 -4.11 -30.20
C ILE A 471 3.72 -4.81 -30.86
N LEU A 472 2.73 -5.23 -30.05
CA LEU A 472 1.60 -6.02 -30.55
C LEU A 472 0.71 -5.26 -31.54
N LEU A 473 0.57 -3.94 -31.38
CA LEU A 473 -0.18 -3.07 -32.29
C LEU A 473 0.72 -2.45 -33.38
N GLY A 474 2.01 -2.73 -33.32
CA GLY A 474 3.02 -2.18 -34.21
C GLY A 474 2.95 -2.70 -35.64
N GLY A 475 2.43 -3.91 -35.84
CA GLY A 475 2.23 -4.52 -37.18
C GLY A 475 0.85 -4.30 -37.79
N VAL A 476 -0.02 -3.52 -37.13
CA VAL A 476 -1.37 -3.19 -37.62
C VAL A 476 -1.28 -1.84 -38.33
N GLY A 477 -0.79 -1.86 -39.57
CA GLY A 477 -0.67 -0.70 -40.47
C GLY A 477 -1.38 -0.97 -41.78
#